data_AF-A0A7W1LAE5-F1
#
_entry.id   AF-A0A7W1LAE5-F1
#
_cell.length_a   1.000
_cell.length_b   1.000
_cell.length_c   1.000
_cell.angle_alpha   90.00
_cell.angle_beta   90.00
_cell.angle_gamma   90.00
#
_symmetry.space_group_name_H-M   'P 1'
#
loop_
_entity.id
_entity.type
_entity.pdbx_description
1 polymer ?
#
loop_
_entity_poly.entity_id
_entity_poly.type
_entity_poly.pdbx_seq_one_letter_code
_entity_poly.pdbx_strand_id
1 'polypeptide(L)'
;RWLLDSATEIVSIANRNGASITMENENPHQFTFGNANLVGSRLSFRLGVRCLTIEAGWTRTPNDGFMPGGALAAARISHFGMSKHNVELLLIRSEDAPKWFASGTNGKRDFFDAESLHRHFRVFLG
;
A
#
# COMPACT_ATOMS: atom_id res chain seq x y z
N ARG A 1 1.34 5.74 -9.06
CA ARG A 1 -0.13 5.71 -9.10
C ARG A 1 -0.69 4.28 -9.20
N TRP A 2 -0.06 3.41 -10.01
CA TRP A 2 -0.36 1.97 -10.15
C TRP A 2 -0.95 1.27 -8.91
N LEU A 3 -0.29 1.31 -7.75
CA LEU A 3 -0.75 0.58 -6.55
C LEU A 3 -2.18 0.91 -6.13
N LEU A 4 -2.53 2.21 -6.09
CA LEU A 4 -3.86 2.66 -5.63
C LEU A 4 -4.92 2.45 -6.72
N ASP A 5 -4.55 2.66 -7.98
CA ASP A 5 -5.44 2.46 -9.13
C ASP A 5 -5.81 0.97 -9.26
N SER A 6 -4.82 0.07 -9.18
CA SER A 6 -5.03 -1.38 -9.20
C SER A 6 -5.84 -1.88 -8.02
N ALA A 7 -5.65 -1.33 -6.81
CA ALA A 7 -6.46 -1.68 -5.66
C ALA A 7 -7.95 -1.30 -5.87
N THR A 8 -8.19 -0.11 -6.43
CA THR A 8 -9.53 0.38 -6.76
C THR A 8 -10.21 -0.50 -7.81
N GLU A 9 -9.46 -0.94 -8.83
CA GLU A 9 -9.94 -1.85 -9.87
C GLU A 9 -10.34 -3.22 -9.30
N ILE A 10 -9.50 -3.83 -8.45
CA ILE A 10 -9.79 -5.12 -7.80
C ILE A 10 -11.10 -5.05 -7.02
N VAL A 11 -11.30 -3.97 -6.23
CA VAL A 11 -12.53 -3.79 -5.45
C VAL A 11 -13.73 -3.54 -6.34
N SER A 12 -13.57 -2.78 -7.42
CA SER A 12 -14.65 -2.54 -8.38
C SER A 12 -15.14 -3.86 -9.01
N ILE A 13 -14.21 -4.76 -9.35
CA ILE A 13 -14.54 -6.10 -9.87
C ILE A 13 -15.21 -6.95 -8.78
N ALA A 14 -14.68 -6.96 -7.57
CA ALA A 14 -15.27 -7.72 -6.46
C ALA A 14 -16.71 -7.26 -6.16
N ASN A 15 -16.96 -5.94 -6.17
CA ASN A 15 -18.29 -5.39 -5.96
C ASN A 15 -19.26 -5.72 -7.09
N ARG A 16 -18.80 -5.75 -8.35
CA ARG A 16 -19.60 -6.25 -9.48
C ARG A 16 -20.01 -7.72 -9.32
N ASN A 17 -19.17 -8.51 -8.64
CA ASN A 17 -19.45 -9.90 -8.31
C ASN A 17 -20.26 -10.08 -7.01
N GLY A 18 -20.82 -9.01 -6.47
CA GLY A 18 -21.70 -9.04 -5.29
C GLY A 18 -21.01 -8.84 -3.95
N ALA A 19 -19.71 -8.50 -3.92
CA ALA A 19 -19.10 -8.03 -2.68
C ALA A 19 -19.69 -6.65 -2.30
N SER A 20 -19.93 -6.43 -1.01
CA SER A 20 -20.45 -5.14 -0.50
C SER A 20 -19.32 -4.36 0.17
N ILE A 21 -18.24 -4.09 -0.58
CA ILE A 21 -17.04 -3.43 -0.04
C ILE A 21 -17.22 -1.92 -0.13
N THR A 22 -17.11 -1.23 1.01
CA THR A 22 -17.06 0.23 1.08
C THR A 22 -15.61 0.70 0.87
N MET A 23 -15.42 1.75 0.08
CA MET A 23 -14.12 2.36 -0.17
C MET A 23 -14.09 3.82 0.30
N GLU A 24 -13.10 4.17 1.10
CA GLU A 24 -12.80 5.53 1.55
C GLU A 24 -11.45 5.94 0.94
N ASN A 25 -11.37 7.16 0.39
CA ASN A 25 -10.15 7.73 -0.17
C ASN A 25 -9.85 9.07 0.51
N GLU A 26 -8.68 9.18 1.12
CA GLU A 26 -8.19 10.40 1.74
C GLU A 26 -6.92 10.88 1.04
N ASN A 27 -6.98 12.09 0.49
CA ASN A 27 -5.86 12.76 -0.16
C ASN A 27 -6.05 14.29 -0.04
N PRO A 28 -5.13 15.03 0.60
CA PRO A 28 -3.86 14.58 1.16
C PRO A 28 -4.02 13.78 2.46
N HIS A 29 -3.19 12.75 2.62
CA HIS A 29 -3.03 11.97 3.85
C HIS A 29 -1.58 12.08 4.33
N GLN A 30 -1.38 12.17 5.65
CA GLN A 30 -0.05 12.19 6.27
C GLN A 30 0.14 10.99 7.18
N PHE A 31 1.29 10.32 7.08
CA PHE A 31 1.59 9.14 7.89
C PHE A 31 3.09 8.98 8.11
N THR A 32 3.45 8.32 9.21
CA THR A 32 4.85 8.03 9.53
C THR A 32 5.28 6.68 8.93
N PHE A 33 6.48 6.67 8.34
CA PHE A 33 7.11 5.47 7.80
C PHE A 33 8.58 5.43 8.24
N GLY A 34 8.89 4.53 9.18
CA GLY A 34 10.17 4.58 9.89
C GLY A 34 10.35 5.93 10.60
N ASN A 35 11.43 6.63 10.26
CA ASN A 35 11.77 7.95 10.81
C ASN A 35 11.35 9.13 9.91
N ALA A 36 10.57 8.88 8.85
CA ALA A 36 10.12 9.90 7.91
C ALA A 36 8.61 10.14 8.01
N ASN A 37 8.21 11.39 7.81
CA ASN A 37 6.81 11.80 7.66
C ASN A 37 6.48 11.85 6.16
N LEU A 38 5.53 11.04 5.73
CA LEU A 38 5.15 10.94 4.32
C LEU A 38 3.83 11.67 4.09
N VAL A 39 3.74 12.35 2.95
CA VAL A 39 2.50 12.94 2.46
C VAL A 39 2.08 12.22 1.19
N GLY A 40 0.82 11.79 1.11
CA GLY A 40 0.31 11.07 -0.02
C GLY A 40 -1.18 10.78 0.09
N SER A 41 -1.58 9.53 -0.05
CA SER A 41 -2.99 9.12 -0.06
C SER A 41 -3.21 7.85 0.75
N ARG A 42 -4.43 7.71 1.28
CA ARG A 42 -4.89 6.52 1.98
C ARG A 42 -6.17 6.01 1.33
N LEU A 43 -6.17 4.75 0.92
CA LEU A 43 -7.36 3.99 0.57
C LEU A 43 -7.70 3.04 1.69
N SER A 44 -8.94 3.05 2.16
CA SER A 44 -9.45 2.08 3.14
C SER A 44 -10.63 1.32 2.54
N PHE A 45 -10.58 0.00 2.63
CA PHE A 45 -11.62 -0.90 2.15
C PHE A 45 -12.24 -1.63 3.34
N ARG A 46 -13.57 -1.61 3.46
CA ARG A 46 -14.30 -2.25 4.56
C ARG A 46 -15.26 -3.31 4.03
N LEU A 47 -15.21 -4.49 4.62
CA LEU A 47 -16.13 -5.60 4.36
C LEU A 47 -16.56 -6.22 5.69
N GLY A 48 -17.74 -5.83 6.18
CA GLY A 48 -18.19 -6.18 7.53
C GLY A 48 -17.20 -5.67 8.58
N VAL A 49 -16.60 -6.59 9.34
CA VAL A 49 -15.57 -6.28 10.36
C VAL A 49 -14.15 -6.22 9.80
N ARG A 50 -13.94 -6.63 8.54
CA ARG A 50 -12.61 -6.64 7.90
C ARG A 50 -12.30 -5.27 7.34
N CYS A 51 -11.07 -4.82 7.55
CA CYS A 51 -10.57 -3.57 6.98
C CYS A 51 -9.18 -3.80 6.37
N LEU A 52 -9.01 -3.33 5.13
CA LEU A 52 -7.74 -3.28 4.41
C LEU A 52 -7.41 -1.83 4.12
N THR A 53 -6.28 -1.35 4.62
CA THR A 53 -5.81 0.02 4.38
C THR A 53 -4.54 0.00 3.54
N ILE A 54 -4.49 0.83 2.50
CA ILE A 54 -3.32 1.06 1.66
C ILE A 54 -2.96 2.53 1.76
N GLU A 55 -1.80 2.82 2.35
CA GLU A 55 -1.22 4.16 2.43
C GLU A 55 -0.04 4.23 1.47
N ALA A 56 0.10 5.31 0.70
CA ALA A 56 1.25 5.53 -0.16
C ALA A 56 1.62 7.01 -0.21
N GLY A 57 2.90 7.34 -0.10
CA GLY A 57 3.36 8.72 -0.03
C GLY A 57 4.87 8.90 -0.14
N TRP A 58 5.31 10.15 -0.05
CA TRP A 58 6.71 10.56 -0.11
C TRP A 58 6.96 11.77 0.80
N THR A 59 8.22 11.99 1.19
CA THR A 59 8.65 13.20 1.91
C THR A 59 8.55 14.41 0.99
N ARG A 60 7.86 15.49 1.40
CA ARG A 60 7.70 16.71 0.58
C ARG A 60 8.68 17.81 0.93
N THR A 61 9.08 17.90 2.20
CA THR A 61 9.97 18.93 2.73
C THR A 61 11.19 18.30 3.40
N PRO A 62 12.31 19.03 3.55
CA PRO A 62 13.47 18.52 4.30
C PRO A 62 13.15 18.14 5.76
N ASN A 63 12.15 18.80 6.36
CA ASN A 63 11.72 18.53 7.74
C ASN A 63 10.93 17.21 7.86
N ASP A 64 10.47 16.65 6.75
CA ASP A 64 9.78 15.37 6.70
C ASP A 64 10.75 14.18 6.85
N GLY A 65 12.06 14.44 6.85
CA GLY A 65 13.10 13.42 6.88
C GLY A 65 13.49 12.93 5.49
N PHE A 66 14.08 11.74 5.43
CA PHE A 66 14.59 11.16 4.19
C PHE A 66 13.87 9.85 3.86
N MET A 67 13.61 9.64 2.57
CA MET A 67 13.08 8.38 2.08
C MET A 67 14.07 7.22 2.37
N PRO A 68 13.60 6.13 3.01
CA PRO A 68 14.48 5.04 3.40
C PRO A 68 15.06 4.31 2.18
N GLY A 69 16.37 4.02 2.22
CA GLY A 69 17.04 3.18 1.25
C GLY A 69 16.99 3.68 -0.20
N GLY A 70 16.94 5.02 -0.40
CA GLY A 70 16.91 5.66 -1.72
C GLY A 70 15.56 5.54 -2.45
N ALA A 71 14.49 5.21 -1.74
CA ALA A 71 13.16 5.06 -2.33
C ALA A 71 12.60 6.39 -2.83
N LEU A 72 11.78 6.33 -3.88
CA LEU A 72 11.03 7.47 -4.44
C LEU A 72 9.71 7.71 -3.69
N ALA A 73 9.12 6.64 -3.18
CA ALA A 73 7.89 6.63 -2.40
C ALA A 73 7.91 5.40 -1.49
N ALA A 74 7.10 5.42 -0.44
CA ALA A 74 6.84 4.26 0.38
C ALA A 74 5.34 4.04 0.50
N ALA A 75 4.95 2.81 0.78
CA ALA A 75 3.58 2.45 1.01
C ALA A 75 3.47 1.41 2.12
N ARG A 76 2.28 1.31 2.72
CA ARG A 76 1.96 0.31 3.73
C ARG A 76 0.60 -0.28 3.41
N ILE A 77 0.51 -1.60 3.40
CA ILE A 77 -0.74 -2.35 3.32
C ILE A 77 -0.98 -2.96 4.69
N SER A 78 -2.11 -2.62 5.32
CA SER A 78 -2.46 -3.05 6.68
C SER A 78 -3.80 -3.77 6.71
N HIS A 79 -3.86 -4.91 7.39
CA HIS A 79 -5.06 -5.68 7.63
C HIS A 79 -5.49 -5.56 9.09
N PHE A 80 -6.72 -5.11 9.33
CA PHE A 80 -7.26 -5.02 10.69
C PHE A 80 -7.39 -6.42 11.30
N GLY A 81 -6.76 -6.63 12.46
CA GLY A 81 -6.74 -7.91 13.18
C GLY A 81 -5.84 -9.00 12.58
N MET A 82 -5.09 -8.72 11.50
CA MET A 82 -4.28 -9.71 10.79
C MET A 82 -2.88 -9.18 10.44
N SER A 83 -2.15 -8.66 11.44
CA SER A 83 -0.85 -8.00 11.26
C SER A 83 0.21 -8.84 10.53
N LYS A 84 0.13 -10.18 10.60
CA LYS A 84 1.01 -11.11 9.84
C LYS A 84 0.91 -10.96 8.32
N HIS A 85 -0.15 -10.34 7.81
CA HIS A 85 -0.37 -10.06 6.39
C HIS A 85 -0.08 -8.61 6.01
N ASN A 86 0.36 -7.79 6.97
CA ASN A 86 0.78 -6.43 6.67
C ASN A 86 2.08 -6.47 5.86
N VAL A 87 2.26 -5.48 4.99
CA VAL A 87 3.50 -5.31 4.24
C VAL A 87 3.83 -3.85 4.10
N GLU A 88 5.11 -3.55 4.24
CA GLU A 88 5.68 -2.25 3.90
C GLU A 88 6.38 -2.34 2.55
N LEU A 89 6.17 -1.33 1.72
CA LEU A 89 6.62 -1.29 0.33
C LEU A 89 7.49 -0.07 0.09
N LEU A 90 8.51 -0.23 -0.72
CA LEU A 90 9.37 0.86 -1.21
C LEU A 90 9.33 0.90 -2.73
N LEU A 91 9.13 2.09 -3.30
CA LEU A 91 9.24 2.32 -4.73
C LEU A 91 10.69 2.69 -5.06
N ILE A 92 11.38 1.85 -5.82
CA ILE A 92 12.81 2.00 -6.10
C ILE A 92 13.01 2.22 -7.60
N ARG A 93 13.98 3.06 -7.97
CA ARG A 93 14.41 3.21 -9.37
C ARG A 93 14.95 1.89 -9.90
N SER A 94 14.51 1.50 -11.10
CA SER A 94 15.02 0.37 -11.89
C SER A 94 15.28 0.87 -13.31
N GLU A 95 15.99 0.08 -14.11
CA GLU A 95 16.39 0.45 -15.49
C GLU A 95 15.22 0.92 -16.37
N ASP A 96 14.10 0.19 -16.40
CA ASP A 96 12.96 0.55 -17.27
C ASP A 96 12.00 1.55 -16.63
N ALA A 97 11.58 1.28 -15.38
CA ALA A 97 10.59 2.04 -14.65
C ALA A 97 10.69 1.79 -13.14
N PRO A 98 10.27 2.73 -12.28
CA PRO A 98 10.22 2.50 -10.84
C PRO A 98 9.36 1.29 -10.47
N LYS A 99 9.88 0.44 -9.58
CA LYS A 99 9.28 -0.84 -9.18
C LYS A 99 9.02 -0.87 -7.68
N TRP A 100 7.91 -1.46 -7.26
CA TRP A 100 7.60 -1.67 -5.86
C TRP A 100 8.28 -2.92 -5.34
N PHE A 101 8.81 -2.83 -4.12
CA PHE A 101 9.42 -3.95 -3.42
C PHE A 101 8.88 -4.03 -2.01
N ALA A 102 8.53 -5.24 -1.58
CA ALA A 102 8.19 -5.54 -0.20
C ALA A 102 9.46 -5.59 0.67
N SER A 103 9.43 -4.88 1.78
CA SER A 103 10.47 -4.93 2.81
C SER A 103 10.30 -6.21 3.63
N GLY A 104 11.17 -7.19 3.42
CA GLY A 104 11.23 -8.41 4.23
C GLY A 104 12.01 -8.20 5.54
N THR A 105 11.74 -9.04 6.55
CA THR A 105 12.37 -8.99 7.88
C THR A 105 13.90 -9.14 7.88
N ASN A 106 14.48 -9.65 6.80
CA ASN A 106 15.93 -9.92 6.69
C ASN A 106 16.64 -8.89 5.79
N GLY A 107 16.01 -7.75 5.50
CA GLY A 107 16.54 -6.75 4.55
C GLY A 107 16.48 -7.20 3.08
N LYS A 108 16.00 -8.41 2.80
CA LYS A 108 15.66 -8.86 1.43
C LYS A 108 14.43 -8.08 0.95
N ARG A 109 14.52 -7.65 -0.30
CA ARG A 109 13.46 -6.94 -1.01
C ARG A 109 12.87 -7.88 -2.05
N ASP A 110 11.63 -8.27 -1.84
CA ASP A 110 10.91 -9.10 -2.80
C ASP A 110 10.12 -8.18 -3.73
N PHE A 111 10.10 -8.49 -5.03
CA PHE A 111 9.35 -7.69 -5.99
C PHE A 111 7.85 -7.75 -5.67
N PHE A 112 7.20 -6.58 -5.64
CA PHE A 112 5.77 -6.47 -5.36
C PHE A 112 5.03 -6.12 -6.64
N ASP A 113 4.25 -7.06 -7.12
CA ASP A 113 3.54 -7.01 -8.39
C ASP A 113 2.02 -7.17 -8.22
N ALA A 114 1.31 -7.32 -9.34
CA ALA A 114 -0.14 -7.48 -9.33
C ALA A 114 -0.57 -8.75 -8.59
N GLU A 115 0.17 -9.86 -8.71
CA GLU A 115 -0.15 -11.10 -8.01
C GLU A 115 -0.04 -10.93 -6.49
N SER A 116 1.01 -10.23 -6.04
CA SER A 116 1.24 -9.87 -4.64
C SER A 116 0.06 -9.06 -4.09
N LEU A 117 -0.40 -8.05 -4.84
CA LEU A 117 -1.58 -7.25 -4.47
C LEU A 117 -2.85 -8.10 -4.40
N HIS A 118 -3.10 -8.94 -5.42
CA HIS A 118 -4.22 -9.87 -5.42
C HIS A 118 -4.21 -10.84 -4.24
N ARG A 119 -3.03 -11.23 -3.75
CA ARG A 119 -2.89 -12.07 -2.56
C ARG A 119 -3.41 -11.36 -1.30
N HIS A 120 -3.13 -10.06 -1.13
CA HIS A 120 -3.72 -9.30 -0.02
C HIS A 120 -5.24 -9.20 -0.14
N PHE A 121 -5.78 -8.99 -1.36
CA PHE A 121 -7.22 -8.96 -1.53
C PHE A 121 -7.89 -10.33 -1.29
N ARG A 122 -7.24 -11.44 -1.62
CA ARG A 122 -7.72 -12.78 -1.24
C ARG A 122 -7.84 -12.92 0.28
N VAL A 123 -6.81 -12.52 1.03
CA VAL A 123 -6.86 -12.50 2.51
C VAL A 123 -7.98 -11.60 3.03
N PHE A 124 -8.16 -10.42 2.43
CA PHE A 124 -9.20 -9.47 2.83
C PHE A 124 -10.61 -10.02 2.59
N LEU A 125 -10.86 -10.66 1.44
CA LEU A 125 -12.17 -11.18 1.06
C LEU A 125 -12.54 -12.47 1.80
N GLY A 126 -11.56 -13.25 2.25
CA GLY A 126 -11.77 -14.52 2.95
C GLY A 126 -11.64 -15.70 1.99
#